data_AF-A0AAW5EKS3-F1
#
_entry.id   AF-A0AAW5EKS3-F1
#
_cell.length_a   1.000
_cell.length_b   1.000
_cell.length_c   1.000
_cell.angle_alpha   90.00
_cell.angle_beta   90.00
_cell.angle_gamma   90.00
#
_symmetry.space_group_name_H-M   'P 1'
#
loop_
_entity.id
_entity.type
_entity.pdbx_description
1 polymer ?
#
loop_
_entity_poly.entity_id
_entity_poly.type
_entity_poly.pdbx_seq_one_letter_code
_entity_poly.pdbx_strand_id
1 'polypeptide(L)'
;EKKFNAKLLNRLDKETSGVILLCKNEDFRKICIEEFKKQRVYKSYIAVLDGILAEEIEIDEPILTIKTKNGALSKISKEGLSAVSIFTPIMMQAK
;
A
#
# COMPACT_ATOMS: atom_id res chain seq x y z
N GLU A 1 -7.10 25.36 -19.08
CA GLU A 1 -7.18 24.39 -17.95
C GLU A 1 -6.66 25.03 -16.67
N LYS A 2 -7.28 24.77 -15.53
CA LYS A 2 -6.73 25.18 -14.22
C LYS A 2 -5.64 24.17 -13.82
N LYS A 3 -4.39 24.62 -13.72
CA LYS A 3 -3.31 23.83 -13.11
C LYS A 3 -3.60 23.65 -11.62
N PHE A 4 -3.97 22.45 -11.22
CA PHE A 4 -4.13 22.10 -9.82
C PHE A 4 -2.73 21.85 -9.23
N ASN A 5 -2.17 22.87 -8.58
CA ASN A 5 -0.83 22.80 -7.96
C ASN A 5 -0.90 22.02 -6.64
N ALA A 6 -1.21 20.72 -6.72
CA ALA A 6 -1.19 19.80 -5.60
C ALA A 6 -0.17 18.70 -5.84
N LYS A 7 0.52 18.28 -4.78
CA LYS A 7 1.53 17.23 -4.86
C LYS A 7 0.99 15.92 -4.32
N LEU A 8 1.38 14.83 -4.97
CA LEU A 8 1.06 13.48 -4.55
C LEU A 8 1.69 13.17 -3.19
N LEU A 9 0.89 12.58 -2.29
CA LEU A 9 1.32 12.13 -0.96
C LEU A 9 1.56 10.62 -0.92
N ASN A 10 0.63 9.83 -1.45
CA ASN A 10 0.74 8.38 -1.60
C ASN A 10 0.45 7.96 -3.04
N ARG A 11 0.81 6.71 -3.37
CA ARG A 11 0.49 6.10 -4.67
C ARG A 11 -0.32 4.82 -4.47
N LEU A 12 -1.08 4.48 -5.50
CA LEU A 12 -1.65 3.16 -5.72
C LEU A 12 -1.02 2.60 -6.99
N ASP A 13 -1.06 1.28 -7.15
CA ASP A 13 -0.67 0.65 -8.41
C ASP A 13 -1.71 0.93 -9.49
N LYS A 14 -1.31 0.82 -10.76
CA LYS A 14 -2.11 1.25 -11.92
C LYS A 14 -3.52 0.65 -11.93
N GLU A 15 -3.63 -0.61 -11.50
CA GLU A 15 -4.88 -1.39 -11.51
C GLU A 15 -5.55 -1.41 -10.12
N THR A 16 -4.97 -0.74 -9.13
CA THR A 16 -5.54 -0.62 -7.78
C THR A 16 -6.38 0.65 -7.70
N SER A 17 -7.67 0.49 -7.48
CA SER A 17 -8.59 1.59 -7.17
C SER A 17 -8.48 2.01 -5.70
N GLY A 18 -8.97 3.21 -5.38
CA GLY A 18 -9.13 3.64 -3.98
C GLY A 18 -8.69 5.07 -3.72
N VAL A 19 -8.27 5.32 -2.48
CA VAL A 19 -8.00 6.66 -1.97
C VAL A 19 -6.56 7.08 -2.27
N ILE A 20 -6.43 8.19 -3.00
CA ILE A 20 -5.17 8.90 -3.23
C ILE A 20 -5.26 10.29 -2.62
N LEU A 21 -4.25 10.65 -1.85
CA LEU A 21 -4.14 11.94 -1.17
C LEU A 21 -3.27 12.90 -1.99
N LEU A 22 -3.80 14.11 -2.21
CA LEU A 22 -3.12 15.22 -2.84
C LEU A 22 -3.01 16.37 -1.84
N CYS A 23 -1.80 16.87 -1.62
CA CYS A 23 -1.56 17.98 -0.69
C CYS A 23 -1.37 19.30 -1.44
N LYS A 24 -2.05 20.34 -0.98
CA LYS A 24 -1.92 21.72 -1.49
C LYS A 24 -0.92 22.57 -0.71
N ASN A 25 -0.56 22.16 0.50
CA ASN A 25 0.38 22.85 1.38
C ASN A 25 1.57 21.92 1.65
N GLU A 26 2.78 22.43 1.41
CA GLU A 26 4.01 21.64 1.52
C GLU A 26 4.40 21.30 2.96
N ASP A 27 4.12 22.18 3.92
CA ASP A 27 4.46 21.93 5.32
C ASP A 27 3.54 20.86 5.92
N PHE A 28 2.24 20.93 5.59
CA PHE A 28 1.31 19.84 5.91
C PHE A 28 1.71 18.52 5.23
N ARG A 29 2.13 18.58 3.95
CA ARG A 29 2.63 17.39 3.23
C ARG A 29 3.82 16.75 3.94
N LYS A 30 4.78 17.54 4.44
CA LYS A 30 5.94 17.02 5.19
C LYS A 30 5.50 16.32 6.48
N ILE A 31 4.57 16.92 7.23
CA ILE A 31 4.00 16.29 8.44
C ILE A 31 3.38 14.93 8.06
N CYS A 32 2.53 14.89 7.05
CA CYS A 32 1.92 13.65 6.60
C CYS A 32 2.97 12.59 6.21
N ILE A 33 4.01 12.96 5.45
CA ILE A 33 5.09 12.03 5.09
C ILE A 33 5.74 11.43 6.33
N GLU A 34 5.98 12.22 7.38
CA GLU A 34 6.52 11.71 8.65
C GLU A 34 5.54 10.76 9.36
N GLU A 35 4.23 11.02 9.30
CA GLU A 35 3.21 10.09 9.83
C GLU A 35 3.19 8.76 9.07
N PHE A 36 3.37 8.78 7.75
CA PHE A 36 3.50 7.56 6.93
C PHE A 36 4.76 6.78 7.30
N LYS A 37 5.92 7.46 7.45
CA LYS A 37 7.19 6.82 7.85
C LYS A 37 7.11 6.18 9.23
N LYS A 38 6.41 6.81 10.16
CA LYS A 38 6.18 6.31 11.53
C LYS A 38 5.05 5.28 11.61
N GLN A 39 4.49 4.87 10.48
CA GLN A 39 3.43 3.86 10.36
C GLN A 39 2.16 4.19 11.17
N ARG A 40 1.85 5.48 11.36
CA ARG A 40 0.63 5.92 12.09
C ARG A 40 -0.59 6.12 11.20
N VAL A 41 -0.41 6.00 9.89
CA VAL A 41 -1.51 6.10 8.92
C VAL A 41 -2.12 4.72 8.74
N TYR A 42 -3.31 4.52 9.30
CA TYR A 42 -4.11 3.33 9.07
C TYR A 42 -4.61 3.28 7.62
N LYS A 43 -4.45 2.12 6.98
CA LYS A 43 -4.85 1.88 5.59
C LYS A 43 -5.54 0.52 5.53
N SER A 44 -6.74 0.48 4.95
CA SER A 44 -7.50 -0.75 4.72
C SER A 44 -7.79 -0.91 3.23
N TYR A 45 -7.67 -2.13 2.74
CA TYR A 45 -7.99 -2.49 1.35
C TYR A 45 -8.94 -3.67 1.33
N ILE A 46 -9.78 -3.74 0.29
CA ILE A 46 -10.60 -4.91 0.01
C ILE A 46 -9.97 -5.60 -1.20
N ALA A 47 -9.76 -6.90 -1.07
CA ALA A 47 -9.25 -7.74 -2.13
C ALA A 47 -10.08 -9.02 -2.25
N VAL A 48 -10.18 -9.54 -3.47
CA VAL A 48 -10.68 -10.90 -3.73
C VAL A 48 -9.46 -11.79 -3.87
N LEU A 49 -9.40 -12.86 -3.08
CA LEU A 49 -8.29 -13.81 -3.07
C LEU A 49 -8.71 -15.10 -3.78
N ASP A 50 -7.72 -15.83 -4.31
CA ASP A 50 -7.90 -17.20 -4.77
C ASP A 50 -7.57 -18.17 -3.63
N GLY A 51 -8.45 -19.16 -3.39
CA GLY A 51 -8.37 -20.08 -2.25
C GLY A 51 -9.31 -19.74 -1.09
N ILE A 52 -9.10 -20.41 0.06
CA ILE A 52 -9.94 -20.28 1.26
C ILE A 52 -9.11 -19.72 2.42
N LEU A 53 -9.52 -18.57 2.95
CA LEU A 53 -8.98 -17.96 4.16
C LEU A 53 -10.05 -17.98 5.25
N ALA A 54 -9.95 -18.92 6.20
CA ALA A 54 -10.97 -19.14 7.22
C ALA A 54 -10.83 -18.23 8.45
N GLU A 55 -9.61 -17.79 8.74
CA GLU A 55 -9.28 -17.00 9.94
C GLU A 55 -8.42 -15.80 9.54
N GLU A 56 -8.31 -14.84 10.46
CA GLU A 56 -7.38 -13.73 10.29
C GLU A 56 -5.93 -14.25 10.25
N ILE A 57 -5.14 -13.71 9.32
CA ILE A 57 -3.71 -14.01 9.23
C ILE A 57 -2.89 -12.74 9.19
N GLU A 58 -1.69 -12.82 9.75
CA GLU A 58 -0.65 -11.82 9.60
C GLU A 58 0.47 -12.39 8.72
N ILE A 59 0.86 -11.61 7.71
CA ILE A 59 2.04 -11.87 6.88
C ILE A 59 3.07 -10.80 7.21
N ASP A 60 4.11 -11.18 7.96
CA ASP A 60 5.28 -10.37 8.28
C ASP A 60 6.50 -10.95 7.55
N GLU A 61 6.70 -10.49 6.31
CA GLU A 61 7.77 -10.98 5.44
C GLU A 61 8.46 -9.80 4.74
N PRO A 62 9.80 -9.69 4.79
CA PRO A 62 10.52 -8.58 4.18
C PRO A 62 10.44 -8.62 2.64
N ILE A 63 10.23 -7.45 2.03
CA ILE A 63 10.05 -7.29 0.59
C ILE A 63 11.23 -6.52 -0.01
N LEU A 64 11.88 -7.13 -0.99
CA LEU A 64 12.89 -6.48 -1.83
C LEU A 64 12.24 -6.03 -3.15
N THR A 65 12.36 -4.74 -3.47
CA THR A 65 11.92 -4.19 -4.76
C THR A 65 13.11 -3.96 -5.70
N ILE A 66 13.06 -4.59 -6.87
CA ILE A 66 14.05 -4.47 -7.93
C ILE A 66 13.48 -3.57 -9.03
N LYS A 67 14.16 -2.45 -9.30
CA LYS A 67 13.81 -1.57 -10.42
C LYS A 67 14.39 -2.13 -11.72
N THR A 68 13.53 -2.27 -12.72
CA THR A 68 13.88 -2.70 -14.07
C THR A 68 13.55 -1.59 -15.07
N LYS A 69 13.93 -1.76 -16.34
CA LYS A 69 13.54 -0.84 -17.41
C LYS A 69 12.02 -0.76 -17.60
N ASN A 70 11.28 -1.82 -17.25
CA ASN A 70 9.84 -1.96 -17.49
C ASN A 70 8.98 -1.74 -16.24
N GLY A 71 9.58 -1.31 -15.12
CA GLY A 71 8.85 -1.08 -13.87
C GLY A 71 9.58 -1.62 -12.65
N ALA A 72 8.84 -1.85 -11.58
CA ALA A 72 9.36 -2.39 -10.33
C ALA A 72 8.80 -3.80 -10.12
N LEU A 73 9.66 -4.74 -9.73
CA LEU A 73 9.27 -6.08 -9.34
C LEU A 73 9.60 -6.26 -7.86
N SER A 74 8.64 -6.77 -7.09
CA SER A 74 8.80 -7.02 -5.65
C SER A 74 8.80 -8.52 -5.37
N LYS A 75 9.65 -8.95 -4.44
CA LYS A 75 9.72 -10.36 -3.98
C LYS A 75 10.03 -10.43 -2.49
N ILE A 76 9.63 -11.53 -1.85
CA ILE A 76 10.05 -11.85 -0.49
C ILE A 76 11.54 -12.16 -0.50
N SER A 77 12.31 -11.53 0.40
CA SER A 77 13.77 -11.67 0.49
C SER A 77 14.25 -11.11 1.82
N LYS A 78 15.19 -11.81 2.47
CA LYS A 78 15.76 -11.41 3.76
C LYS A 78 16.49 -10.07 3.71
N GLU A 79 16.95 -9.68 2.52
CA GLU A 79 17.59 -8.41 2.23
C GLU A 79 16.57 -7.28 1.94
N GLY A 80 15.27 -7.58 2.03
CA GLY A 80 14.17 -6.64 1.81
C GLY A 80 13.91 -5.70 2.98
N LEU A 81 13.01 -4.74 2.77
CA LEU A 81 12.49 -3.87 3.82
C LEU A 81 11.38 -4.62 4.58
N SER A 82 11.30 -4.42 5.90
CA SER A 82 10.20 -4.95 6.72
C SER A 82 8.84 -4.54 6.17
N ALA A 83 7.93 -5.51 6.06
CA ALA A 83 6.59 -5.32 5.54
C ALA A 83 5.62 -6.27 6.26
N VAL A 84 4.57 -5.69 6.84
CA VAL A 84 3.54 -6.43 7.58
C VAL A 84 2.19 -6.15 6.93
N SER A 85 1.38 -7.19 6.75
CA SER A 85 -0.01 -7.07 6.29
C SER A 85 -0.89 -8.05 7.05
N ILE A 86 -2.01 -7.55 7.58
CA ILE A 86 -3.02 -8.35 8.26
C ILE A 86 -4.21 -8.51 7.31
N PHE A 87 -4.66 -9.75 7.11
CA PHE A 87 -5.79 -10.10 6.27
C PHE A 87 -6.91 -10.64 7.13
N THR A 88 -8.01 -9.89 7.20
CA THR A 88 -9.22 -10.31 7.92
C THR A 88 -10.28 -10.76 6.89
N PRO A 89 -10.79 -12.00 6.94
CA PRO A 89 -11.82 -12.46 6.02
C PRO A 89 -13.14 -11.70 6.25
N ILE A 90 -13.69 -11.10 5.20
CA ILE A 90 -14.98 -10.37 5.24
C ILE A 90 -16.12 -11.26 4.74
N MET A 91 -15.84 -12.07 3.73
CA MET A 91 -16.80 -12.97 3.10
C MET A 91 -16.03 -14.16 2.52
N MET A 92 -16.59 -15.35 2.67
CA MET A 92 -16.07 -16.58 2.08
C MET A 92 -17.13 -17.17 1.16
N GLN A 93 -16.72 -17.52 -0.05
CA GLN A 93 -17.55 -18.29 -0.96
C GLN A 93 -16.77 -19.53 -1.39
N ALA A 94 -17.12 -20.67 -0.81
CA ALA A 94 -16.69 -21.95 -1.32
C ALA A 94 -17.52 -22.27 -2.57
N LYS A 95 -16.87 -22.79 -3.60
CA LYS A 95 -17.55 -23.30 -4.79
C LYS A 95 -17.99 -24.74 -4.58
#